data_AF-A0A3N1AUS9-F1
#
_entry.id   AF-A0A3N1AUS9-F1
#
_cell.length_a   1.000
_cell.length_b   1.000
_cell.length_c   1.000
_cell.angle_alpha   90.00
_cell.angle_beta   90.00
_cell.angle_gamma   90.00
#
_symmetry.space_group_name_H-M   'P 1'
#
loop_
_entity.id
_entity.type
_entity.pdbx_description
1 polymer ?
#
loop_
_entity_poly.entity_id
_entity_poly.type
_entity_poly.pdbx_seq_one_letter_code
_entity_poly.pdbx_strand_id
1 'polypeptide(L)'
;MSNVIRGIDRGTRTVDHVEVRLTELIWNDDGRCFEVHRTDTDVDLADVCFDTWPTDEQIAVLVREHDGYWSCPGCGAAITSSRGDLITDHIRDCGPTGRNGEASRDDRCGNPV
;
A
#
# COMPACT_ATOMS: atom_id res chain seq x y z
N MET A 1 -7.14 5.28 -26.15
CA MET A 1 -6.98 5.76 -24.76
C MET A 1 -8.15 5.20 -24.00
N SER A 2 -7.88 4.35 -23.00
CA SER A 2 -8.95 3.81 -22.16
C SER A 2 -9.35 4.89 -21.15
N ASN A 3 -10.65 5.09 -20.98
CA ASN A 3 -11.18 6.07 -20.03
C ASN A 3 -12.16 5.38 -19.08
N VAL A 4 -12.19 5.84 -17.83
CA VAL A 4 -13.21 5.42 -16.87
C VAL A 4 -14.56 5.90 -17.39
N ILE A 5 -15.51 4.96 -17.50
CA ILE A 5 -16.88 5.23 -17.92
C ILE A 5 -17.86 5.20 -16.75
N ARG A 6 -17.46 4.58 -15.63
CA ARG A 6 -18.29 4.48 -14.43
C ARG A 6 -17.44 4.22 -13.18
N GLY A 7 -17.74 4.95 -12.10
CA GLY A 7 -17.31 4.61 -10.75
C GLY A 7 -18.48 4.03 -9.96
N ILE A 8 -18.24 2.94 -9.23
CA ILE A 8 -19.21 2.32 -8.33
C ILE A 8 -18.62 2.41 -6.93
N ASP A 9 -19.25 3.20 -6.06
CA ASP A 9 -18.89 3.23 -4.64
C ASP A 9 -19.18 1.85 -4.03
N ARG A 10 -18.17 1.26 -3.43
CA ARG A 10 -18.26 -0.05 -2.78
C ARG A 10 -18.24 0.06 -1.25
N GLY A 11 -18.40 1.28 -0.73
CA GLY A 11 -18.45 1.60 0.68
C GLY A 11 -17.10 1.97 1.29
N THR A 12 -17.16 2.24 2.59
CA THR A 12 -15.99 2.55 3.41
C THR A 12 -15.61 1.37 4.29
N ARG A 13 -14.33 1.31 4.67
CA ARG A 13 -13.80 0.38 5.66
C ARG A 13 -12.71 1.05 6.49
N THR A 14 -12.57 0.63 7.73
CA THR A 14 -11.49 1.09 8.61
C THR A 14 -10.35 0.08 8.57
N VAL A 15 -9.17 0.52 8.13
CA VAL A 15 -7.95 -0.29 8.05
C VAL A 15 -6.82 0.50 8.71
N ASP A 16 -6.09 -0.13 9.63
CA ASP A 16 -5.00 0.51 10.38
C ASP A 16 -5.43 1.81 11.09
N HIS A 17 -6.65 1.83 11.62
CA HIS A 17 -7.29 3.01 12.24
C HIS A 17 -7.59 4.18 11.28
N VAL A 18 -7.43 3.98 9.97
CA VAL A 18 -7.74 4.95 8.93
C VAL A 18 -8.98 4.49 8.18
N GLU A 19 -9.94 5.40 7.97
CA GLU A 19 -11.09 5.13 7.12
C GLU A 19 -10.71 5.33 5.64
N VAL A 20 -10.96 4.29 4.85
CA VAL A 20 -10.76 4.32 3.40
C VAL A 20 -12.06 4.01 2.67
N ARG A 21 -12.29 4.67 1.55
CA ARG A 21 -13.35 4.40 0.59
C ARG A 21 -12.82 3.55 -0.55
N LEU A 22 -13.59 2.54 -0.93
CA LEU A 22 -13.33 1.71 -2.10
C LEU A 22 -14.23 2.16 -3.24
N THR A 23 -13.63 2.46 -4.39
CA THR A 23 -14.36 2.76 -5.62
C THR A 23 -13.96 1.75 -6.69
N GLU A 24 -14.93 1.03 -7.25
CA GLU A 24 -14.69 0.22 -8.44
C GLU A 24 -14.83 1.10 -9.69
N LEU A 25 -13.75 1.23 -10.45
CA LEU A 25 -13.68 1.95 -11.71
C LEU A 25 -13.86 0.96 -12.87
N ILE A 26 -14.86 1.21 -13.71
CA ILE A 26 -15.11 0.48 -14.95
C ILE A 26 -14.62 1.32 -16.12
N TRP A 27 -13.82 0.72 -16.98
CA TRP A 27 -13.17 1.34 -18.13
C TRP A 27 -13.94 1.02 -19.41
N ASN A 28 -13.74 1.83 -20.45
CA ASN A 28 -14.42 1.70 -21.75
C ASN A 28 -14.02 0.44 -22.55
N ASP A 29 -12.97 -0.26 -22.15
CA ASP A 29 -12.42 -1.46 -22.76
C ASP A 29 -12.75 -2.74 -21.97
N ASP A 30 -13.83 -2.68 -21.17
CA ASP A 30 -14.25 -3.72 -20.22
C ASP A 30 -13.24 -3.99 -19.09
N GLY A 31 -12.18 -3.18 -18.98
CA GLY A 31 -11.28 -3.16 -17.83
C GLY A 31 -12.01 -2.76 -16.55
N ARG A 32 -11.61 -3.33 -15.43
CA ARG A 32 -12.06 -2.90 -14.11
C ARG A 32 -10.89 -2.80 -13.17
N CYS A 33 -10.92 -1.82 -12.29
CA CYS A 33 -9.98 -1.77 -11.18
C CYS A 33 -10.60 -1.13 -9.94
N PHE A 34 -9.98 -1.35 -8.79
CA PHE A 34 -10.42 -0.85 -7.51
C PHE A 34 -9.47 0.25 -7.05
N GLU A 35 -10.01 1.43 -6.87
CA GLU A 35 -9.34 2.59 -6.29
C GLU A 35 -9.58 2.61 -4.77
N VAL A 36 -8.55 3.00 -4.03
CA VAL A 36 -8.57 3.12 -2.58
C VAL A 36 -8.29 4.57 -2.22
N HIS A 37 -9.30 5.24 -1.67
CA HIS A 37 -9.27 6.65 -1.32
C HIS A 37 -9.30 6.82 0.20
N ARG A 38 -8.45 7.67 0.77
CA ARG A 38 -8.42 7.96 2.21
C ARG A 38 -9.38 9.09 2.54
N THR A 39 -10.35 8.87 3.44
CA THR A 39 -11.44 9.84 3.66
C THR A 39 -11.06 10.99 4.61
N ASP A 40 -10.04 10.82 5.44
CA ASP A 40 -9.59 11.82 6.42
C ASP A 40 -8.76 12.95 5.78
N THR A 41 -8.03 12.62 4.72
CA THR A 41 -7.06 13.48 4.03
C THR A 41 -7.51 13.81 2.61
N ASP A 42 -8.58 13.15 2.12
CA ASP A 42 -9.11 13.30 0.76
C ASP A 42 -8.06 12.99 -0.31
N VAL A 43 -7.23 11.97 -0.06
CA VAL A 43 -6.13 11.56 -0.96
C VAL A 43 -6.33 10.12 -1.45
N ASP A 44 -6.08 9.91 -2.73
CA ASP A 44 -6.00 8.58 -3.32
C ASP A 44 -4.72 7.88 -2.84
N LEU A 45 -4.87 6.76 -2.13
CA LEU A 45 -3.75 5.99 -1.60
C LEU A 45 -3.11 5.10 -2.66
N ALA A 46 -3.87 4.74 -3.68
CA ALA A 46 -3.41 3.89 -4.76
C ALA A 46 -3.10 4.76 -5.99
N ASP A 47 -1.81 4.99 -6.26
CA ASP A 47 -1.34 5.62 -7.51
C ASP A 47 -1.63 4.71 -8.74
N VAL A 48 -1.83 3.42 -8.47
CA VAL A 48 -2.23 2.39 -9.44
C VAL A 48 -3.42 1.62 -8.87
N CYS A 49 -4.53 1.56 -9.60
CA CYS A 49 -5.72 0.86 -9.14
C CYS A 49 -5.54 -0.68 -9.17
N PHE A 50 -6.22 -1.38 -8.26
CA PHE A 50 -6.08 -2.84 -8.13
C PHE A 50 -6.95 -3.58 -9.13
N ASP A 51 -6.43 -4.57 -9.85
CA ASP A 51 -7.22 -5.40 -10.77
C ASP A 51 -8.27 -6.28 -10.05
N THR A 52 -8.08 -6.52 -8.76
CA THR A 52 -8.93 -7.36 -7.91
C THR A 52 -9.23 -6.67 -6.58
N TRP A 53 -10.22 -7.17 -5.85
CA TRP A 53 -10.64 -6.58 -4.58
C TRP A 53 -9.47 -6.59 -3.58
N PRO A 54 -8.99 -5.42 -3.13
CA PRO A 54 -7.76 -5.37 -2.34
C PRO A 54 -8.03 -5.75 -0.88
N THR A 55 -7.12 -6.53 -0.30
CA THR A 55 -7.22 -7.06 1.07
C THR A 55 -6.83 -6.01 2.11
N ASP A 56 -7.33 -6.12 3.34
CA ASP A 56 -7.04 -5.13 4.38
C ASP A 56 -5.54 -5.01 4.67
N GLU A 57 -4.76 -6.08 4.48
CA GLU A 57 -3.29 -6.04 4.56
C GLU A 57 -2.67 -5.15 3.47
N GLN A 58 -3.15 -5.24 2.23
CA GLN A 58 -2.67 -4.39 1.13
C GLN A 58 -3.02 -2.91 1.36
N ILE A 59 -4.20 -2.64 1.92
CA ILE A 59 -4.62 -1.27 2.24
C ILE A 59 -3.81 -0.73 3.40
N ALA A 60 -3.56 -1.53 4.44
CA ALA A 60 -2.72 -1.12 5.56
C ALA A 60 -1.32 -0.73 5.09
N VAL A 61 -0.77 -1.43 4.09
CA VAL A 61 0.50 -1.04 3.46
C VAL A 61 0.39 0.33 2.81
N LEU A 62 -0.62 0.58 1.97
CA LEU A 62 -0.81 1.87 1.30
C LEU A 62 -1.04 3.03 2.27
N VAL A 63 -1.84 2.82 3.31
CA VAL A 63 -2.08 3.82 4.37
C VAL A 63 -0.77 4.22 5.03
N ARG A 64 0.03 3.23 5.43
CA ARG A 64 1.33 3.44 6.09
C ARG A 64 2.40 4.02 5.17
N GLU A 65 2.40 3.65 3.88
CA GLU A 65 3.22 4.29 2.85
C GLU A 65 2.91 5.79 2.76
N HIS A 66 1.63 6.14 2.77
CA HIS A 66 1.19 7.53 2.67
C HIS A 66 1.48 8.34 3.94
N ASP A 67 1.40 7.73 5.13
CA ASP A 67 1.82 8.37 6.39
C ASP A 67 3.35 8.56 6.50
N GLY A 68 4.12 8.10 5.50
CA GLY A 68 5.59 8.26 5.44
C GLY A 68 6.33 7.43 6.49
N TYR A 69 5.64 6.50 7.14
CA TYR A 69 6.17 5.65 8.20
C TYR A 69 5.51 4.27 8.12
N TRP A 70 6.25 3.29 7.62
CA TRP A 70 5.82 1.90 7.56
C TRP A 70 6.72 1.02 8.41
N SER A 71 6.12 0.21 9.30
CA SER A 71 6.86 -0.82 10.04
C SER A 71 6.53 -2.20 9.48
N CYS A 72 7.57 -2.96 9.13
CA CYS A 72 7.44 -4.32 8.66
C CYS A 72 6.91 -5.24 9.78
N PRO A 73 5.77 -5.93 9.59
CA PRO A 73 5.27 -6.88 10.59
C PRO A 73 6.13 -8.15 10.70
N GLY A 74 6.93 -8.47 9.67
CA GLY A 74 7.79 -9.65 9.64
C GLY A 74 9.13 -9.49 10.37
N CYS A 75 9.74 -8.31 10.29
CA CYS A 75 11.08 -8.05 10.84
C CYS A 75 11.17 -6.84 11.79
N GLY A 76 10.11 -6.04 11.90
CA GLY A 76 10.08 -4.83 12.73
C GLY A 76 10.86 -3.65 12.16
N ALA A 77 11.35 -3.72 10.92
CA ALA A 77 12.04 -2.60 10.27
C ALA A 77 11.08 -1.43 10.05
N ALA A 78 11.43 -0.25 10.58
CA ALA A 78 10.72 1.00 10.32
C ALA A 78 11.34 1.68 9.09
N ILE A 79 10.55 1.79 8.02
CA ILE A 79 10.90 2.44 6.77
C ILE A 79 10.20 3.79 6.73
N THR A 80 10.98 4.86 6.83
CA THR A 80 10.54 6.24 6.61
C THR A 80 10.78 6.57 5.15
N SER A 81 9.88 6.10 4.27
CA SER A 81 10.03 6.29 2.84
C SER A 81 8.81 7.03 2.28
N SER A 82 9.06 8.14 1.59
CA SER A 82 8.09 8.79 0.71
C SER A 82 7.90 8.05 -0.63
N ARG A 83 8.49 6.85 -0.76
CA ARG A 83 8.48 5.99 -1.95
C ARG A 83 7.97 4.59 -1.59
N GLY A 84 6.73 4.27 -1.97
CA GLY A 84 6.10 2.97 -1.71
C GLY A 84 6.78 1.79 -2.40
N ASP A 85 7.57 2.02 -3.45
CA ASP A 85 8.35 0.98 -4.13
C ASP A 85 9.32 0.23 -3.19
N LEU A 86 9.90 0.93 -2.21
CA LEU A 86 10.83 0.33 -1.24
C LEU A 86 10.12 -0.55 -0.20
N ILE A 87 8.87 -0.23 0.13
CA ILE A 87 8.07 -1.01 1.09
C ILE A 87 7.56 -2.28 0.42
N THR A 88 7.08 -2.18 -0.82
CA THR A 88 6.68 -3.35 -1.62
C THR A 88 7.84 -4.33 -1.85
N ASP A 89 9.03 -3.83 -2.19
CA ASP A 89 10.23 -4.66 -2.34
C ASP A 89 10.61 -5.36 -1.02
N HIS A 90 10.59 -4.60 0.08
CA HIS A 90 10.88 -5.14 1.40
C HIS A 90 9.88 -6.22 1.85
N ILE A 91 8.58 -6.06 1.58
CA ILE A 91 7.57 -7.08 1.89
C ILE A 91 7.84 -8.38 1.12
N ARG A 92 8.23 -8.25 -0.15
CA ARG A 92 8.58 -9.40 -1.00
C ARG A 92 9.81 -10.13 -0.48
N ASP A 93 10.84 -9.41 -0.05
CA ASP A 93 12.09 -9.98 0.45
C ASP A 93 11.96 -10.54 1.87
N CYS A 94 11.17 -9.88 2.73
CA CYS A 94 10.99 -10.27 4.12
C CYS A 94 10.07 -11.49 4.31
N GLY A 95 9.14 -11.75 3.37
CA GLY A 95 8.22 -12.88 3.41
C GLY A 95 7.14 -12.79 4.50
N PRO A 96 5.94 -13.39 4.30
CA PRO A 96 4.80 -13.28 5.22
C PRO A 96 4.93 -14.11 6.51
N THR A 97 6.01 -14.87 6.69
CA THR A 97 6.23 -15.72 7.85
C THR A 97 7.51 -15.32 8.55
N GLY A 98 7.37 -14.55 9.63
CA GLY A 98 8.46 -14.20 10.53
C GLY A 98 9.22 -15.46 10.99
N ARG A 99 10.37 -15.72 10.38
CA ARG A 99 11.41 -16.54 10.98
C ARG A 99 12.40 -15.59 11.65
N ASN A 100 12.21 -15.47 12.95
CA ASN A 100 13.07 -14.76 13.89
C ASN A 100 14.55 -15.17 13.77
N GLY A 101 15.41 -14.15 13.89
CA GLY A 101 16.86 -14.23 14.09
C GLY A 101 17.59 -14.18 12.76
N GLU A 102 18.27 -13.11 12.38
CA GLU A 102 19.32 -12.45 13.17
C GLU A 102 19.21 -10.93 13.07
N ALA A 103 19.15 -10.27 14.24
CA ALA A 103 19.43 -8.84 14.33
C ALA A 103 20.92 -8.63 14.00
N SER A 104 21.25 -8.43 12.73
CA SER A 104 22.58 -7.96 12.36
C SER A 104 22.64 -6.47 12.67
N ARG A 105 23.20 -6.16 13.83
CA ARG A 105 23.71 -4.84 14.19
C ARG A 105 24.89 -4.51 13.26
N ASP A 106 24.59 -4.05 12.05
CA ASP A 106 25.54 -3.35 11.16
C ASP A 106 24.68 -2.32 10.40
N ASP A 107 24.50 -1.10 10.89
CA ASP A 107 25.49 -0.02 10.84
C ASP A 107 26.37 -0.04 9.57
N ARG A 108 25.72 0.06 8.39
CA ARG A 108 26.14 0.94 7.27
C ARG A 108 25.25 0.73 6.04
N CYS A 109 24.25 1.59 5.87
CA CYS A 109 23.95 2.08 4.52
C CYS A 109 24.89 3.26 4.25
N GLY A 110 26.16 2.93 4.03
CA GLY A 110 27.16 3.87 3.56
C GLY A 110 26.89 4.22 2.11
N ASN A 111 26.68 5.50 1.85
CA ASN A 111 26.80 6.12 0.53
C ASN A 111 28.20 5.83 -0.05
N PRO A 112 28.31 5.57 -1.36
CA PRO A 112 29.45 6.10 -2.09
C PRO A 112 29.01 6.93 -3.28
N VAL A 113 29.76 8.02 -3.45
CA VAL A 113 29.80 9.00 -4.54
C VAL A 113 29.72 8.37 -5.93
#